data_AF-A0A0E3K1P8-F1
#
_entry.id   AF-A0A0E3K1P8-F1
#
_cell.length_a   1.000
_cell.length_b   1.000
_cell.length_c   1.000
_cell.angle_alpha   90.00
_cell.angle_beta   90.00
_cell.angle_gamma   90.00
#
_symmetry.space_group_name_H-M   'P 1'
#
loop_
_entity.id
_entity.type
_entity.pdbx_description
1 polymer ?
#
loop_
_entity_poly.entity_id
_entity_poly.type
_entity_poly.pdbx_seq_one_letter_code
_entity_poly.pdbx_strand_id
1 'polypeptide(L)'
;MIGLSYIRELYNLSMQDLADKLSISRQVVHQWESKKVRVADKRIKQISQMFNMSEKYIGNDVTEIDKLEMQRIKLQNEIKDYEFKYEDTVTDPDTGEEITIMQTGVDEGAMFDLYLNTYQINEKKLLTNIKNSLDQCFIRGEEYEDCMDHGLGEAGELLELYERLFQLVNNPKVYKNTLKEIIMAFNVAYGKTITSDKFIRKIAKAIKDHDEENRREWGEFDDEYKNSKD
;
A
#
# COMPACT_ATOMS: atom_id res chain seq x y z
N MET A 1 1.86 -2.80 21.08
CA MET A 1 3.24 -2.37 21.39
C MET A 1 3.32 -0.92 20.99
N ILE A 2 3.78 -0.03 21.88
CA ILE A 2 3.88 1.40 21.56
C ILE A 2 5.00 1.64 20.55
N GLY A 3 4.79 2.54 19.60
CA GLY A 3 5.78 2.76 18.55
C GLY A 3 7.11 3.27 19.07
N LEU A 4 7.17 4.06 20.15
CA LEU A 4 8.47 4.45 20.75
C LEU A 4 9.34 3.24 21.14
N SER A 5 8.74 2.21 21.74
CA SER A 5 9.45 0.97 22.09
C SER A 5 9.98 0.29 20.83
N TYR A 6 9.16 0.24 19.78
CA TYR A 6 9.57 -0.34 18.51
C TYR A 6 10.72 0.43 17.85
N ILE A 7 10.67 1.77 17.84
CA ILE A 7 11.77 2.61 17.31
C ILE A 7 13.05 2.25 18.05
N ARG A 8 13.00 2.23 19.37
CA ARG A 8 14.17 1.95 20.19
C ARG A 8 14.78 0.58 19.86
N GLU A 9 13.95 -0.46 19.79
CA GLU A 9 14.38 -1.81 19.42
C GLU A 9 14.91 -1.89 17.98
N LEU A 10 14.26 -1.22 17.04
CA LEU A 10 14.64 -1.18 15.63
C LEU A 10 16.04 -0.57 15.43
N TYR A 11 16.42 0.42 16.25
CA TYR A 11 17.76 1.02 16.26
C TYR A 11 18.73 0.35 17.25
N ASN A 12 18.37 -0.80 17.84
CA ASN A 12 19.17 -1.52 18.83
C ASN A 12 19.60 -0.65 20.04
N LEU A 13 18.73 0.26 20.47
CA LEU A 13 19.00 1.14 21.61
C LEU A 13 18.45 0.51 22.91
N SER A 14 19.19 0.64 24.00
CA SER A 14 18.63 0.42 25.33
C SER A 14 17.78 1.63 25.77
N MET A 15 16.94 1.46 26.79
CA MET A 15 16.20 2.60 27.36
C MET A 15 17.15 3.68 27.89
N GLN A 16 18.36 3.29 28.32
CA GLN A 16 19.39 4.22 28.77
C GLN A 16 19.94 5.03 27.58
N ASP A 17 20.27 4.38 26.46
CA ASP A 17 20.80 5.06 25.27
C ASP A 17 19.84 6.12 24.72
N LEU A 18 18.54 5.81 24.69
CA LEU A 18 17.51 6.76 24.27
C LEU A 18 17.37 7.92 25.28
N ALA A 19 17.46 7.63 26.58
CA ALA A 19 17.38 8.64 27.62
C ALA A 19 18.57 9.63 27.53
N ASP A 20 19.77 9.12 27.30
CA ASP A 20 20.99 9.91 27.16
C ASP A 20 20.91 10.83 25.92
N LYS A 21 20.45 10.30 24.78
CA LYS A 21 20.20 11.08 23.55
C LYS A 21 19.19 12.22 23.75
N LEU A 22 18.20 12.03 24.63
CA LEU A 22 17.16 13.02 24.92
C LEU A 22 17.49 13.91 26.13
N SER A 23 18.60 13.64 26.82
CA SER A 23 18.97 14.26 28.10
C SER A 23 17.84 14.21 29.14
N ILE A 24 17.30 13.01 29.35
CA ILE A 24 16.27 12.69 30.36
C ILE A 24 16.69 11.46 31.17
N SER A 25 15.94 11.10 32.21
CA SER A 25 16.22 9.87 32.95
C SER A 25 15.64 8.64 32.24
N ARG A 26 16.30 7.49 32.39
CA ARG A 26 15.80 6.18 31.93
C ARG A 26 14.38 5.87 32.42
N GLN A 27 14.04 6.33 33.63
CA GLN A 27 12.70 6.15 34.21
C GLN A 27 11.62 6.84 33.37
N VAL A 28 11.92 8.00 32.78
CA VAL A 28 10.97 8.73 31.90
C VAL A 28 10.71 7.91 30.63
N VAL A 29 11.75 7.36 29.99
CA VAL A 29 11.61 6.49 28.82
C VAL A 29 10.76 5.26 29.15
N HIS A 30 11.03 4.61 30.28
CA HIS A 30 10.23 3.47 30.73
C HIS A 30 8.75 3.85 30.94
N GLN A 31 8.46 5.00 31.57
CA GLN A 31 7.09 5.46 31.79
C GLN A 31 6.34 5.74 30.47
N TRP A 32 7.04 6.27 29.46
CA TRP A 32 6.50 6.46 28.12
C TRP A 32 6.23 5.12 27.43
N GLU A 33 7.21 4.20 27.44
CA GLU A 33 7.06 2.88 26.81
C GLU A 33 5.98 2.03 27.48
N SER A 34 5.82 2.16 28.81
CA SER A 34 4.76 1.48 29.57
C SER A 34 3.43 2.23 29.55
N LYS A 35 3.28 3.32 28.77
CA LYS A 35 2.09 4.19 28.69
C LYS A 35 1.60 4.76 30.02
N LYS A 36 2.44 4.79 31.06
CA LYS A 36 2.08 5.38 32.36
C LYS A 36 1.99 6.90 32.26
N VAL A 37 2.80 7.49 31.39
CA VAL A 37 2.84 8.92 31.13
C VAL A 37 2.86 9.14 29.62
N ARG A 38 2.02 10.07 29.14
CA ARG A 38 2.03 10.48 27.73
C ARG A 38 3.32 11.25 27.42
N VAL A 39 3.89 10.99 26.25
CA VAL A 39 5.02 11.77 25.72
C VAL A 39 4.55 13.20 25.41
N ALA A 40 5.23 14.21 25.97
CA ALA A 40 4.91 15.61 25.69
C ALA A 40 5.19 15.94 24.21
N ASP A 41 4.37 16.80 23.59
CA ASP A 41 4.45 17.09 22.14
C ASP A 41 5.83 17.62 21.71
N LYS A 42 6.50 18.41 22.56
CA LYS A 42 7.89 18.84 22.33
C LYS A 42 8.85 17.65 22.19
N ARG A 43 8.68 16.61 23.00
CA ARG A 43 9.50 15.38 22.97
C ARG A 43 9.11 14.50 21.79
N ILE A 44 7.83 14.42 21.44
CA ILE A 44 7.37 13.75 20.21
C ILE A 44 8.08 14.35 18.99
N LYS A 45 8.07 15.69 18.85
CA LYS A 45 8.77 16.39 17.77
C LYS A 45 10.27 16.10 17.75
N GLN A 46 10.91 16.13 18.91
CA GLN A 46 12.35 15.85 19.03
C GLN A 46 12.69 14.41 18.59
N ILE A 47 11.91 13.42 19.04
CA ILE A 47 12.10 12.01 18.67
C ILE A 47 11.83 11.80 17.18
N SER A 48 10.77 12.41 16.65
CA SER A 48 10.41 12.40 15.23
C SER A 48 11.57 12.88 14.36
N GLN A 49 12.16 14.03 14.71
CA GLN A 49 13.33 14.58 14.02
C GLN A 49 14.57 13.69 14.14
N MET A 50 14.82 13.14 15.33
CA MET A 50 16.00 12.32 15.60
C MET A 50 16.03 11.02 14.79
N PHE A 51 14.88 10.41 14.52
CA PHE A 51 14.76 9.16 13.77
C PHE A 51 14.18 9.34 12.36
N ASN A 52 13.86 10.58 11.97
CA ASN A 52 13.13 10.90 10.74
C ASN A 52 11.83 10.09 10.59
N MET A 53 11.05 9.98 11.67
CA MET A 53 9.80 9.20 11.74
C MET A 53 8.58 10.04 12.03
N SER A 54 7.43 9.65 11.47
CA SER A 54 6.17 10.35 11.72
C SER A 54 5.78 10.37 13.20
N GLU A 55 5.34 11.53 13.69
CA GLU A 55 4.88 11.74 15.06
C GLU A 55 3.76 10.76 15.47
N LYS A 56 2.96 10.28 14.50
CA LYS A 56 1.86 9.33 14.72
C LYS A 56 2.32 8.03 15.39
N TYR A 57 3.59 7.63 15.22
CA TYR A 57 4.12 6.38 15.79
C TYR A 57 4.54 6.49 17.25
N ILE A 58 4.93 7.67 17.72
CA ILE A 58 5.68 7.79 19.00
C ILE A 58 4.76 7.58 20.20
N GLY A 59 3.55 8.13 20.17
CA GLY A 59 2.60 8.09 21.28
C GLY A 59 1.55 6.97 21.20
N ASN A 60 1.46 6.26 20.08
CA ASN A 60 0.38 5.31 19.80
C ASN A 60 0.90 3.88 19.72
N ASP A 61 -0.02 2.91 19.84
CA ASP A 61 0.28 1.55 19.42
C ASP A 61 0.52 1.52 17.91
N VAL A 62 1.46 0.67 17.52
CA VAL A 62 1.77 0.42 16.10
C VAL A 62 1.16 -0.91 15.66
N THR A 63 0.51 -0.88 14.51
CA THR A 63 0.10 -2.09 13.79
C THR A 63 1.31 -2.76 13.14
N GLU A 64 1.14 -3.98 12.64
CA GLU A 64 2.20 -4.64 11.87
C GLU A 64 2.57 -3.87 10.59
N ILE A 65 1.60 -3.19 9.96
CA ILE A 65 1.89 -2.34 8.79
C ILE A 65 2.74 -1.14 9.21
N ASP A 66 2.41 -0.51 10.35
CA ASP A 66 3.20 0.60 10.88
C ASP A 66 4.64 0.16 11.19
N LYS A 67 4.83 -1.03 11.78
CA LYS A 67 6.16 -1.59 12.04
C LYS A 67 6.98 -1.77 10.78
N LEU A 68 6.37 -2.31 9.71
CA LEU A 68 7.03 -2.46 8.42
C LEU A 68 7.37 -1.09 7.79
N GLU A 69 6.46 -0.11 7.87
CA GLU A 69 6.72 1.25 7.39
C GLU A 69 7.87 1.94 8.14
N MET A 70 7.94 1.77 9.46
CA MET A 70 9.03 2.29 10.28
C MET A 70 10.37 1.62 9.94
N GLN A 71 10.37 0.30 9.68
CA GLN A 71 11.56 -0.40 9.18
C GLN A 71 11.98 0.13 7.81
N ARG A 72 11.03 0.39 6.89
CA ARG A 72 11.32 1.01 5.59
C ARG A 72 12.03 2.34 5.74
N ILE A 73 11.53 3.19 6.64
CA ILE A 73 12.11 4.51 6.91
C ILE A 73 13.56 4.37 7.41
N LYS A 74 13.83 3.43 8.33
CA LYS A 74 15.20 3.14 8.77
C LYS A 74 16.09 2.73 7.60
N LEU A 75 15.66 1.76 6.79
CA LEU A 75 16.42 1.30 5.62
C LEU A 75 16.70 2.44 4.63
N GLN A 76 15.71 3.32 4.38
CA GLN A 76 15.89 4.50 3.53
C GLN A 76 16.87 5.51 4.09
N ASN A 77 16.91 5.69 5.42
CA ASN A 77 17.86 6.60 6.06
C ASN A 77 19.30 6.05 6.00
N GLU A 78 19.45 4.73 6.14
CA GLU A 78 20.75 4.04 6.14
C GLU A 78 21.29 3.77 4.74
N ILE A 79 20.48 3.92 3.68
CA ILE A 79 20.88 3.58 2.30
C ILE A 79 22.15 4.30 1.84
N LYS A 80 22.37 5.52 2.34
CA LYS A 80 23.56 6.33 2.06
C LYS A 80 24.84 5.73 2.63
N ASP A 81 24.74 4.98 3.71
CA ASP A 81 25.89 4.30 4.33
C ASP A 81 26.37 3.11 3.50
N TYR A 82 25.57 2.69 2.51
CA TYR A 82 25.86 1.62 1.56
C TYR A 82 26.18 2.14 0.14
N GLU A 83 26.37 3.45 -0.03
CA GLU A 83 26.85 4.02 -1.28
C GLU A 83 28.34 3.73 -1.46
N PHE A 84 28.73 3.29 -2.66
CA PHE A 84 30.12 3.09 -3.03
C PHE A 84 30.43 3.73 -4.37
N LYS A 85 31.69 4.13 -4.57
CA LYS A 85 32.14 4.72 -5.83
C LYS A 85 32.87 3.69 -6.67
N TYR A 86 32.60 3.66 -7.96
CA TYR A 86 33.28 2.80 -8.91
C TYR A 86 33.59 3.57 -10.21
N GLU A 87 34.64 3.15 -10.89
CA GLU A 87 34.98 3.63 -12.22
C GLU A 87 34.14 2.88 -13.25
N ASP A 88 33.56 3.61 -14.19
CA ASP A 88 32.83 3.06 -15.33
C ASP A 88 33.37 3.68 -16.62
N THR A 89 33.35 2.90 -17.70
CA THR A 89 33.79 3.37 -19.02
C THR A 89 32.56 3.55 -19.90
N VAL A 90 32.31 4.78 -20.32
CA VAL A 90 31.17 5.13 -21.17
C VAL A 90 31.65 5.71 -22.48
N THR A 91 30.91 5.46 -23.55
CA THR A 91 31.16 6.09 -24.85
C THR A 91 30.54 7.49 -24.87
N ASP A 92 31.36 8.51 -25.13
CA ASP A 92 30.89 9.87 -25.35
C ASP A 92 29.98 9.89 -26.60
N PRO A 93 28.71 10.32 -26.49
CA PRO A 93 27.76 10.29 -27.60
C PRO A 93 28.09 11.30 -28.71
N ASP A 94 28.86 12.35 -28.41
CA ASP A 94 29.23 13.40 -29.36
C ASP A 94 30.55 13.09 -30.09
N THR A 95 31.52 12.49 -29.39
CA THR A 95 32.87 12.21 -29.95
C THR A 95 33.10 10.75 -30.31
N GLY A 96 32.35 9.82 -29.72
CA GLY A 96 32.53 8.37 -29.88
C GLY A 96 33.74 7.80 -29.12
N GLU A 97 34.43 8.61 -28.32
CA GLU A 97 35.57 8.18 -27.51
C GLU A 97 35.12 7.49 -26.21
N GLU A 98 35.88 6.50 -25.74
CA GLU A 98 35.68 5.91 -24.41
C GLU A 98 36.27 6.83 -23.34
N ILE A 99 35.43 7.26 -22.39
CA ILE A 99 35.83 8.06 -21.25
C ILE A 99 35.54 7.32 -19.95
N THR A 100 36.46 7.40 -18.99
CA THR A 100 36.27 6.85 -17.65
C THR A 100 35.59 7.90 -16.76
N ILE A 101 34.46 7.53 -16.17
CA ILE A 101 33.70 8.38 -15.24
C ILE A 101 33.58 7.69 -13.88
N MET A 102 33.52 8.49 -12.81
CA MET A 102 33.20 8.01 -11.47
C MET A 102 31.69 7.97 -11.28
N GLN A 103 31.16 6.80 -10.97
CA GLN A 103 29.75 6.62 -10.62
C GLN A 103 29.58 6.25 -9.14
N THR A 104 28.38 6.50 -8.63
CA THR A 104 27.95 6.04 -7.31
C THR A 104 26.97 4.88 -7.48
N GLY A 105 27.33 3.72 -6.94
CA GLY A 105 26.45 2.57 -6.79
C GLY A 105 25.91 2.49 -5.36
N VAL A 106 24.86 1.70 -5.16
CA VAL A 106 24.35 1.32 -3.85
C VAL A 106 24.46 -0.19 -3.73
N ASP A 107 24.85 -0.69 -2.55
CA ASP A 107 24.91 -2.12 -2.28
C ASP A 107 23.61 -2.84 -2.66
N GLU A 108 23.72 -3.92 -3.44
CA GLU A 108 22.57 -4.67 -3.93
C GLU A 108 21.79 -5.34 -2.79
N GLY A 109 22.46 -5.75 -1.72
CA GLY A 109 21.83 -6.32 -0.52
C GLY A 109 20.97 -5.28 0.19
N ALA A 110 21.50 -4.07 0.40
CA ALA A 110 20.74 -2.96 0.98
C ALA A 110 19.51 -2.59 0.13
N MET A 111 19.66 -2.59 -1.20
CA MET A 111 18.54 -2.38 -2.13
C MET A 111 17.50 -3.50 -2.03
N PHE A 112 17.94 -4.77 -1.97
CA PHE A 112 17.06 -5.93 -1.84
C PHE A 112 16.24 -5.88 -0.55
N ASP A 113 16.86 -5.54 0.58
CA ASP A 113 16.16 -5.42 1.88
C ASP A 113 15.06 -4.35 1.82
N LEU A 114 15.33 -3.21 1.19
CA LEU A 114 14.34 -2.15 0.98
C LEU A 114 13.18 -2.62 0.08
N TYR A 115 13.48 -3.34 -1.00
CA TYR A 115 12.47 -3.90 -1.90
C TYR A 115 11.63 -4.97 -1.23
N LEU A 116 12.24 -5.87 -0.47
CA LEU A 116 11.54 -6.93 0.27
C LEU A 116 10.60 -6.33 1.32
N ASN A 117 11.08 -5.35 2.09
CA ASN A 117 10.23 -4.65 3.05
C ASN A 117 9.06 -3.91 2.36
N THR A 118 9.32 -3.25 1.23
CA THR A 118 8.26 -2.59 0.44
C THR A 118 7.24 -3.58 -0.10
N TYR A 119 7.68 -4.74 -0.58
CA TYR A 119 6.80 -5.83 -0.98
C TYR A 119 5.91 -6.29 0.17
N GLN A 120 6.47 -6.54 1.35
CA GLN A 120 5.72 -6.96 2.54
C GLN A 120 4.67 -5.94 2.98
N ILE A 121 4.99 -4.64 2.91
CA ILE A 121 4.01 -3.57 3.19
C ILE A 121 2.84 -3.65 2.21
N ASN A 122 3.13 -3.76 0.91
CA ASN A 122 2.11 -3.77 -0.14
C ASN A 122 1.24 -5.02 -0.08
N GLU A 123 1.85 -6.18 0.17
CA GLU A 123 1.15 -7.46 0.39
C GLU A 123 0.17 -7.34 1.56
N LYS A 124 0.63 -6.84 2.72
CA LYS A 124 -0.20 -6.72 3.90
C LYS A 124 -1.34 -5.71 3.72
N LYS A 125 -1.07 -4.58 3.07
CA LYS A 125 -2.09 -3.58 2.72
C LYS A 125 -3.15 -4.17 1.79
N LEU A 126 -2.74 -4.93 0.77
CA LEU A 126 -3.68 -5.57 -0.16
C LEU A 126 -4.61 -6.54 0.58
N LEU A 127 -4.06 -7.43 1.41
CA LEU A 127 -4.85 -8.37 2.21
C LEU A 127 -5.81 -7.66 3.16
N THR A 128 -5.36 -6.60 3.83
CA THR A 128 -6.22 -5.77 4.69
C THR A 128 -7.33 -5.10 3.90
N ASN A 129 -7.07 -4.59 2.70
CA ASN A 129 -8.09 -3.95 1.87
C ASN A 129 -9.15 -4.95 1.38
N ILE A 130 -8.74 -6.15 0.96
CA ILE A 130 -9.66 -7.23 0.60
C ILE A 130 -10.56 -7.57 1.78
N LYS A 131 -9.98 -7.80 2.96
CA LYS A 131 -10.76 -8.08 4.17
C LYS A 131 -11.73 -6.94 4.50
N ASN A 132 -11.25 -5.70 4.52
CA ASN A 132 -12.07 -4.55 4.85
C ASN A 132 -13.24 -4.41 3.87
N SER A 133 -13.04 -4.66 2.58
CA SER A 133 -14.12 -4.59 1.60
C SER A 133 -15.24 -5.60 1.86
N LEU A 134 -14.92 -6.80 2.36
CA LEU A 134 -15.89 -7.81 2.76
C LEU A 134 -16.60 -7.40 4.06
N ASP A 135 -15.85 -6.88 5.04
CA ASP A 135 -16.41 -6.43 6.32
C ASP A 135 -17.40 -5.25 6.12
N GLN A 136 -17.15 -4.37 5.12
CA GLN A 136 -18.01 -3.22 4.82
C GLN A 136 -19.40 -3.62 4.29
N CYS A 137 -19.56 -4.79 3.66
CA CYS A 137 -20.87 -5.29 3.23
C CYS A 137 -21.83 -5.45 4.43
N PHE A 138 -21.31 -5.85 5.60
CA PHE A 138 -22.11 -6.00 6.81
C PHE A 138 -22.50 -4.66 7.43
N ILE A 139 -21.61 -3.66 7.39
CA ILE A 139 -21.90 -2.31 7.91
C ILE A 139 -23.03 -1.66 7.09
N ARG A 140 -23.00 -1.81 5.76
CA ARG A 140 -24.09 -1.31 4.90
C ARG A 140 -25.39 -2.06 5.14
N GLY A 141 -25.33 -3.38 5.33
CA GLY A 141 -26.51 -4.18 5.63
C GLY A 141 -27.25 -3.74 6.89
N GLU A 142 -26.53 -3.23 7.90
CA GLU A 142 -27.14 -2.68 9.14
C GLU A 142 -27.96 -1.40 8.89
N GLU A 143 -27.70 -0.65 7.80
CA GLU A 143 -28.48 0.55 7.44
C GLU A 143 -29.86 0.21 6.84
N TYR A 144 -30.06 -1.02 6.37
CA TYR A 144 -31.32 -1.49 5.79
C TYR A 144 -32.09 -2.33 6.82
N GLU A 145 -32.95 -1.66 7.62
CA GLU A 145 -33.72 -2.24 8.75
C GLU A 145 -34.55 -3.51 8.40
N ASP A 146 -34.82 -3.79 7.12
CA ASP A 146 -35.78 -4.80 6.68
C ASP A 146 -35.20 -6.08 6.05
N CYS A 147 -33.88 -6.32 6.11
CA CYS A 147 -33.30 -7.54 5.52
C CYS A 147 -32.14 -8.12 6.33
N MET A 148 -32.46 -9.09 7.22
CA MET A 148 -31.49 -9.81 8.07
C MET A 148 -30.31 -10.50 7.33
N ASP A 149 -30.32 -10.55 6.00
CA ASP A 149 -29.37 -11.34 5.19
C ASP A 149 -28.66 -10.55 4.07
N HIS A 150 -28.92 -9.24 3.90
CA HIS A 150 -28.39 -8.48 2.76
C HIS A 150 -26.86 -8.32 2.80
N GLY A 151 -26.30 -8.06 3.99
CA GLY A 151 -24.84 -7.96 4.14
C GLY A 151 -24.12 -9.28 3.84
N LEU A 152 -24.74 -10.42 4.15
CA LEU A 152 -24.18 -11.74 3.85
C LEU A 152 -24.23 -12.05 2.35
N GLY A 153 -25.35 -11.72 1.68
CA GLY A 153 -25.48 -11.84 0.23
C GLY A 153 -24.41 -11.04 -0.51
N GLU A 154 -24.30 -9.74 -0.24
CA GLU A 154 -23.30 -8.85 -0.88
C GLU A 154 -21.86 -9.31 -0.60
N ALA A 155 -21.56 -9.71 0.65
CA ALA A 155 -20.25 -10.25 1.00
C ALA A 155 -19.94 -11.57 0.26
N GLY A 156 -20.95 -12.43 0.05
CA GLY A 156 -20.82 -13.68 -0.69
C GLY A 156 -20.49 -13.45 -2.16
N GLU A 157 -21.20 -12.53 -2.83
CA GLU A 157 -20.92 -12.16 -4.22
C GLU A 157 -19.51 -11.57 -4.38
N LEU A 158 -19.10 -10.68 -3.47
CA LEU A 158 -17.77 -10.08 -3.50
C LEU A 158 -16.67 -11.11 -3.23
N LEU A 159 -16.90 -12.05 -2.32
CA LEU A 159 -15.97 -13.15 -2.05
C LEU A 159 -15.78 -14.03 -3.28
N GLU A 160 -16.87 -14.42 -3.96
CA GLU A 160 -16.80 -15.22 -5.17
C GLU A 160 -16.02 -14.49 -6.28
N LEU A 161 -16.20 -13.17 -6.42
CA LEU A 161 -15.44 -12.36 -7.36
C LEU A 161 -13.92 -12.43 -7.06
N TYR A 162 -13.53 -12.30 -5.78
CA TYR A 162 -12.12 -12.43 -5.40
C TYR A 162 -11.56 -13.83 -5.67
N GLU A 163 -12.33 -14.90 -5.43
CA GLU A 163 -11.92 -16.26 -5.75
C GLU A 163 -11.72 -16.48 -7.25
N ARG A 164 -12.64 -15.98 -8.09
CA ARG A 164 -12.52 -16.06 -9.55
C ARG A 164 -11.28 -15.32 -10.06
N LEU A 165 -11.01 -14.12 -9.53
CA LEU A 165 -9.78 -13.38 -9.84
C LEU A 165 -8.52 -14.15 -9.41
N PHE A 166 -8.53 -14.74 -8.21
CA PHE A 166 -7.42 -15.55 -7.73
C PHE A 166 -7.15 -16.77 -8.63
N GLN A 167 -8.21 -17.47 -9.07
CA GLN A 167 -8.10 -18.58 -10.01
C GLN A 167 -7.49 -18.14 -11.34
N LEU A 168 -7.90 -16.98 -11.87
CA LEU A 168 -7.32 -16.41 -13.10
C LEU A 168 -5.83 -16.08 -12.95
N VAL A 169 -5.45 -15.43 -11.84
CA VAL A 169 -4.05 -15.06 -11.57
C VAL A 169 -3.13 -16.27 -11.46
N ASN A 170 -3.64 -17.38 -10.91
CA ASN A 170 -2.88 -18.63 -10.75
C ASN A 170 -3.00 -19.59 -11.94
N ASN A 171 -3.76 -19.23 -12.98
CA ASN A 171 -3.88 -20.08 -14.16
C ASN A 171 -2.60 -19.98 -15.01
N PRO A 172 -1.81 -21.07 -15.15
CA PRO A 172 -0.55 -21.04 -15.89
C PRO A 172 -0.72 -20.78 -17.40
N LYS A 173 -1.93 -20.92 -17.94
CA LYS A 173 -2.25 -20.62 -19.33
C LYS A 173 -2.53 -19.13 -19.57
N VAL A 174 -2.70 -18.35 -18.52
CA VAL A 174 -3.03 -16.92 -18.60
C VAL A 174 -1.78 -16.11 -18.26
N TYR A 175 -1.32 -15.31 -19.22
CA TYR A 175 -0.19 -14.43 -19.00
C TYR A 175 -0.58 -13.27 -18.07
N LYS A 176 0.23 -13.03 -17.02
CA LYS A 176 0.01 -11.94 -16.06
C LYS A 176 -0.06 -10.56 -16.73
N ASN A 177 0.69 -10.35 -17.81
CA ASN A 177 0.64 -9.09 -18.57
C ASN A 177 -0.72 -8.89 -19.27
N THR A 178 -1.30 -9.95 -19.83
CA THR A 178 -2.65 -9.88 -20.42
C THR A 178 -3.69 -9.52 -19.37
N LEU A 179 -3.62 -10.10 -18.16
CA LEU A 179 -4.51 -9.71 -17.07
C LEU A 179 -4.34 -8.25 -16.67
N LYS A 180 -3.09 -7.75 -16.60
CA LYS A 180 -2.81 -6.32 -16.34
C LYS A 180 -3.42 -5.41 -17.40
N GLU A 181 -3.28 -5.76 -18.68
CA GLU A 181 -3.86 -4.98 -19.79
C GLU A 181 -5.39 -4.96 -19.74
N ILE A 182 -6.03 -6.09 -19.40
CA ILE A 182 -7.49 -6.16 -19.21
C ILE A 182 -7.92 -5.25 -18.06
N ILE A 183 -7.25 -5.32 -16.90
CA ILE A 183 -7.55 -4.45 -15.75
C ILE A 183 -7.33 -2.97 -16.14
N MET A 184 -6.29 -2.66 -16.90
CA MET A 184 -6.05 -1.31 -17.42
C MET A 184 -7.16 -0.85 -18.37
N ALA A 185 -7.72 -1.76 -19.17
CA ALA A 185 -8.85 -1.46 -20.05
C ALA A 185 -10.10 -1.03 -19.27
N PHE A 186 -10.39 -1.67 -18.13
CA PHE A 186 -11.45 -1.20 -17.21
C PHE A 186 -11.18 0.23 -16.72
N ASN A 187 -9.95 0.54 -16.32
CA ASN A 187 -9.61 1.90 -15.88
C ASN A 187 -9.74 2.93 -17.01
N VAL A 188 -9.38 2.58 -18.24
CA VAL A 188 -9.56 3.45 -19.41
C VAL A 188 -11.06 3.61 -19.75
N ALA A 189 -11.86 2.54 -19.63
CA ALA A 189 -13.29 2.58 -19.88
C ALA A 189 -13.98 3.64 -18.98
N TYR A 190 -13.66 3.69 -17.69
CA TYR A 190 -14.27 4.68 -16.79
C TYR A 190 -13.46 5.96 -16.62
N GLY A 191 -12.56 6.28 -17.56
CA GLY A 191 -11.79 7.53 -17.56
C GLY A 191 -10.83 7.70 -16.39
N LYS A 192 -10.50 6.62 -15.67
CA LYS A 192 -9.55 6.62 -14.54
C LYS A 192 -8.09 6.68 -15.01
N THR A 193 -7.81 6.31 -16.26
CA THR A 193 -6.46 6.32 -16.88
C THR A 193 -6.55 6.54 -18.40
N ILE A 194 -5.43 6.90 -19.04
CA ILE A 194 -5.32 7.09 -20.49
C ILE A 194 -4.17 6.23 -21.02
N THR A 195 -4.32 5.64 -22.22
CA THR A 195 -3.27 4.87 -22.90
C THR A 195 -3.40 4.98 -24.42
N SER A 196 -2.27 4.90 -25.13
CA SER A 196 -2.23 4.83 -26.60
C SER A 196 -2.38 3.41 -27.12
N ASP A 197 -2.28 2.39 -26.27
CA ASP A 197 -2.34 1.00 -26.67
C ASP A 197 -3.67 0.66 -27.37
N LYS A 198 -3.58 0.03 -28.55
CA LYS A 198 -4.76 -0.25 -29.40
C LYS A 198 -5.59 -1.41 -28.86
N PHE A 199 -4.96 -2.41 -28.25
CA PHE A 199 -5.65 -3.55 -27.66
C PHE A 199 -6.45 -3.10 -26.43
N ILE A 200 -5.82 -2.36 -25.51
CA ILE A 200 -6.47 -1.83 -24.32
C ILE A 200 -7.66 -0.93 -24.69
N ARG A 201 -7.49 -0.02 -25.67
CA ARG A 201 -8.59 0.86 -26.12
C ARG A 201 -9.76 0.10 -26.74
N LYS A 202 -9.50 -0.98 -27.48
CA LYS A 202 -10.56 -1.82 -28.03
C LYS A 202 -11.35 -2.52 -26.93
N ILE A 203 -10.67 -3.09 -25.93
CA ILE A 203 -11.34 -3.71 -24.78
C ILE A 203 -12.12 -2.66 -23.99
N ALA A 204 -11.52 -1.50 -23.73
CA ALA A 204 -12.19 -0.42 -23.00
C ALA A 204 -13.48 0.05 -23.69
N LYS A 205 -13.47 0.09 -25.04
CA LYS A 205 -14.69 0.36 -25.81
C LYS A 205 -15.72 -0.75 -25.64
N ALA A 206 -15.33 -2.02 -25.79
CA ALA A 206 -16.24 -3.15 -25.62
C ALA A 206 -16.89 -3.18 -24.22
N ILE A 207 -16.14 -2.84 -23.17
CA ILE A 207 -16.67 -2.70 -21.80
C ILE A 207 -17.75 -1.62 -21.74
N LYS A 208 -17.48 -0.43 -22.29
CA LYS A 208 -18.47 0.66 -22.32
C LYS A 208 -19.75 0.27 -23.04
N ASP A 209 -19.59 -0.30 -24.23
CA ASP A 209 -20.72 -0.67 -25.08
C ASP A 209 -21.62 -1.69 -24.34
N HIS A 210 -21.03 -2.70 -23.69
CA HIS A 210 -21.76 -3.69 -22.89
C HIS A 210 -22.47 -3.09 -21.67
N ASP A 211 -21.82 -2.19 -20.93
CA ASP A 211 -22.42 -1.54 -19.75
C ASP A 211 -23.53 -0.55 -20.10
N GLU A 212 -23.45 0.08 -21.27
CA GLU A 212 -24.53 0.93 -21.79
C GLU A 212 -25.75 0.10 -22.20
N GLU A 213 -25.54 -1.06 -22.80
CA GLU A 213 -26.60 -2.01 -23.15
C GLU A 213 -27.33 -2.53 -21.90
N ASN A 214 -26.57 -3.04 -20.92
CA ASN A 214 -27.15 -3.50 -19.64
C ASN A 214 -27.98 -2.39 -18.97
N ARG A 215 -27.48 -1.14 -18.93
CA ARG A 215 -28.23 -0.02 -18.33
C ARG A 215 -29.54 0.30 -19.05
N ARG A 216 -29.60 0.11 -20.38
CA ARG A 216 -30.85 0.31 -21.14
C ARG A 216 -31.86 -0.79 -20.83
N GLU A 217 -31.43 -2.05 -20.83
CA GLU A 217 -32.31 -3.19 -20.53
C GLU A 217 -32.93 -3.08 -19.13
N TRP A 218 -32.14 -2.72 -18.11
CA TRP A 218 -32.66 -2.53 -16.75
C TRP A 218 -33.53 -1.27 -16.60
N GLY A 219 -33.25 -0.20 -17.35
CA GLY A 219 -34.08 1.01 -17.37
C GLY A 219 -35.45 0.79 -18.02
N GLU A 220 -35.51 0.00 -19.10
CA GLU A 220 -36.76 -0.39 -19.76
C GLU A 220 -37.62 -1.29 -18.85
N PHE A 221 -36.99 -2.18 -18.07
CA PHE A 221 -37.68 -3.05 -17.10
C PHE A 221 -38.33 -2.27 -15.94
N ASP A 222 -37.65 -1.23 -15.43
CA ASP A 222 -38.17 -0.36 -14.37
C ASP A 222 -39.36 0.49 -14.84
N ASP A 223 -39.32 0.95 -16.09
CA ASP A 223 -40.42 1.71 -16.69
C ASP A 223 -41.64 0.83 -17.00
N GLU A 224 -41.44 -0.42 -17.47
CA GLU A 224 -42.52 -1.40 -17.63
C GLU A 224 -43.14 -1.82 -16.29
N TYR A 225 -42.33 -2.04 -15.25
CA TYR A 225 -42.83 -2.38 -13.93
C TYR A 225 -43.66 -1.26 -13.30
N LYS A 226 -43.25 0.01 -13.46
CA LYS A 226 -44.04 1.17 -13.01
C LYS A 226 -45.36 1.30 -13.77
N ASN A 227 -45.34 1.15 -15.09
CA ASN A 227 -46.54 1.23 -15.93
C ASN A 227 -47.51 0.05 -15.74
N SER A 228 -47.06 -1.07 -15.17
CA SER A 228 -47.93 -2.22 -14.86
C SER A 228 -48.72 -2.09 -13.54
N LYS A 229 -48.42 -1.05 -12.75
CA LYS A 229 -49.08 -0.75 -11.46
C LYS A 229 -50.10 0.40 -11.52
N ASP A 230 -50.25 1.04 -12.68
CA ASP A 230 -51.30 2.02 -12.99
C ASP A 230 -52.46 1.37 -13.77
#